data_AF-A0AAD4PSL9-F1
#
_entry.id   AF-A0AAD4PSL9-F1
#
_cell.length_a   1.000
_cell.length_b   1.000
_cell.length_c   1.000
_cell.angle_alpha   90.00
_cell.angle_beta   90.00
_cell.angle_gamma   90.00
#
_symmetry.space_group_name_H-M   'P 1'
#
loop_
_entity.id
_entity.type
_entity.pdbx_description
1 polymer ?
#
loop_
_entity_poly.entity_id
_entity_poly.type
_entity_poly.pdbx_seq_one_letter_code
_entity_poly.pdbx_strand_id
1 'polypeptide(L)'
;CRYLWELVYKNLRPEEMATLQTLACMLFLLPDNDAETRKARKMLLRKTFQARVPLEPMLVHYFTDNLLNHFKLNRPGVGYIMSIATFICRKDILGQAVAVCLLWSIVFRCAESCAIMHQYRDLGELSTALVSVPVERIGLDTFCILLHSIGCLLHLMLCNKWQAEFVAYGYPASYFRLLPQDGRKLRAWIEETVEYYQEHTKSIVRRIRYEAVKVLASLHYLEVNSIQWCATCHSGATDKICVLGQINN
;
A
#
# COMPACT_ATOMS: atom_id res chain seq x y z
N CYS A 1 -26.98 0.25 6.48
CA CYS A 1 -26.08 -0.56 5.60
C CYS A 1 -26.83 -1.39 4.56
N ARG A 2 -28.06 -1.89 4.81
CA ARG A 2 -28.86 -2.65 3.83
C ARG A 2 -29.19 -1.88 2.54
N TYR A 3 -29.56 -0.60 2.66
CA TYR A 3 -29.86 0.29 1.53
C TYR A 3 -28.68 0.53 0.57
N LEU A 4 -27.47 0.73 1.10
CA LEU A 4 -26.25 0.85 0.29
C LEU A 4 -25.89 -0.45 -0.42
N TRP A 5 -26.14 -1.59 0.24
CA TRP A 5 -25.97 -2.90 -0.40
C TRP A 5 -26.95 -3.09 -1.55
N GLU A 6 -28.20 -2.67 -1.38
CA GLU A 6 -29.23 -2.68 -2.44
C GLU A 6 -28.89 -1.71 -3.59
N LEU A 7 -28.29 -0.55 -3.31
CA LEU A 7 -27.77 0.38 -4.32
C LEU A 7 -26.60 -0.22 -5.11
N VAL A 8 -25.61 -0.79 -4.42
CA VAL A 8 -24.46 -1.45 -5.06
C VAL A 8 -24.92 -2.66 -5.89
N TYR A 9 -25.97 -3.36 -5.45
CA TYR A 9 -26.55 -4.49 -6.18
C TYR A 9 -27.33 -4.05 -7.44
N LYS A 10 -27.74 -2.77 -7.55
CA LYS A 10 -28.46 -2.22 -8.70
C LYS A 10 -27.58 -1.79 -9.88
N ASN A 11 -26.38 -2.38 -10.04
CA ASN A 11 -25.41 -2.06 -11.10
C ASN A 11 -25.08 -0.57 -11.20
N LEU A 12 -24.48 -0.01 -10.14
CA LEU A 12 -23.89 1.33 -10.21
C LEU A 12 -22.87 1.39 -11.35
N ARG A 13 -22.88 2.49 -12.11
CA ARG A 13 -21.87 2.76 -13.12
C ARG A 13 -20.49 3.02 -12.47
N PRO A 14 -19.37 2.82 -13.17
CA PRO A 14 -18.04 3.06 -12.62
C PRO A 14 -17.86 4.45 -12.00
N GLU A 15 -18.45 5.49 -12.59
CA GLU A 15 -18.38 6.87 -12.11
C GLU A 15 -19.13 7.05 -10.78
N GLU A 16 -20.30 6.43 -10.66
CA GLU A 16 -21.12 6.44 -9.44
C GLU A 16 -20.41 5.68 -8.32
N MET A 17 -19.76 4.56 -8.66
CA MET A 17 -18.95 3.79 -7.73
C MET A 17 -17.73 4.57 -7.24
N ALA A 18 -16.98 5.22 -8.15
CA ALA A 18 -15.84 6.05 -7.79
C ALA A 18 -16.22 7.21 -6.87
N THR A 19 -17.36 7.84 -7.16
CA THR A 19 -17.93 8.91 -6.31
C THR A 19 -18.26 8.36 -4.92
N LEU A 20 -18.94 7.23 -4.84
CA LEU A 20 -19.31 6.59 -3.58
C LEU A 20 -18.08 6.16 -2.76
N GLN A 21 -17.06 5.59 -3.40
CA GLN A 21 -15.80 5.24 -2.76
C GLN A 21 -15.08 6.48 -2.21
N THR A 22 -15.05 7.56 -2.99
CA THR A 22 -14.45 8.83 -2.56
C THR A 22 -15.17 9.39 -1.34
N LEU A 23 -16.50 9.44 -1.35
CA LEU A 23 -17.31 9.88 -0.20
C LEU A 23 -17.10 8.97 1.04
N ALA A 24 -17.03 7.66 0.84
CA ALA A 24 -16.76 6.73 1.94
C ALA A 24 -15.36 6.94 2.54
N CYS A 25 -14.36 7.25 1.71
CA CYS A 25 -13.02 7.62 2.15
C CYS A 25 -13.02 8.95 2.94
N MET A 26 -13.74 9.98 2.49
CA MET A 26 -13.88 11.23 3.24
C MET A 26 -14.46 10.99 4.63
N LEU A 27 -15.59 10.26 4.70
CA LEU A 27 -16.25 9.94 5.97
C LEU A 27 -15.34 9.12 6.89
N PHE A 28 -14.57 8.18 6.34
CA PHE A 28 -13.61 7.38 7.09
C PHE A 28 -12.50 8.22 7.76
N LEU A 29 -12.08 9.32 7.14
CA LEU A 29 -10.99 10.17 7.64
C LEU A 29 -11.42 11.22 8.67
N LEU A 30 -12.73 11.47 8.81
CA LEU A 30 -13.24 12.43 9.77
C LEU A 30 -12.90 12.01 11.23
N PRO A 31 -12.45 12.95 12.08
CA PRO A 31 -12.18 12.66 13.48
C PRO A 31 -13.49 12.40 14.23
N ASP A 32 -13.58 11.25 14.92
CA ASP A 32 -14.76 10.88 15.70
C ASP A 32 -14.42 10.48 17.13
N ASN A 33 -15.23 10.93 18.07
CA ASN A 33 -15.18 10.50 19.49
C ASN A 33 -16.08 9.30 19.79
N ASP A 34 -17.06 8.99 18.92
CA ASP A 34 -18.00 7.88 19.10
C ASP A 34 -17.55 6.59 18.40
N ALA A 35 -17.60 5.47 19.13
CA ALA A 35 -17.11 4.17 18.65
C ALA A 35 -18.03 3.56 17.58
N GLU A 36 -19.34 3.69 17.73
CA GLU A 36 -20.32 3.10 16.80
C GLU A 36 -20.31 3.84 15.45
N THR A 37 -20.21 5.16 15.45
CA THR A 37 -20.07 5.98 14.24
C THR A 37 -18.79 5.59 13.46
N ARG A 38 -17.67 5.43 14.18
CA ARG A 38 -16.40 4.99 13.58
C ARG A 38 -16.51 3.60 12.96
N LYS A 39 -17.21 2.67 13.63
CA LYS A 39 -17.48 1.32 13.12
C LYS A 39 -18.36 1.34 11.88
N ALA A 40 -19.40 2.18 11.87
CA ALA A 40 -20.29 2.34 10.72
C ALA A 40 -19.56 2.89 9.49
N ARG A 41 -18.69 3.89 9.66
CA ARG A 41 -17.87 4.46 8.57
C ARG A 41 -16.86 3.47 8.01
N LYS A 42 -16.18 2.71 8.89
CA LYS A 42 -15.30 1.59 8.48
C LYS A 42 -16.08 0.52 7.70
N MET A 43 -17.30 0.20 8.13
CA MET A 43 -18.16 -0.76 7.42
C MET A 43 -18.59 -0.22 6.05
N LEU A 44 -18.96 1.05 5.97
CA LEU A 44 -19.30 1.72 4.71
C LEU A 44 -18.15 1.62 3.71
N LEU A 45 -16.96 2.09 4.09
CA LEU A 45 -15.77 2.04 3.25
C LEU A 45 -15.42 0.61 2.82
N ARG A 46 -15.52 -0.36 3.73
CA ARG A 46 -15.34 -1.77 3.36
C ARG A 46 -16.32 -2.20 2.27
N LYS A 47 -17.60 -1.84 2.40
CA LYS A 47 -18.66 -2.29 1.50
C LYS A 47 -18.55 -1.67 0.11
N THR A 48 -18.06 -0.44 -0.02
CA THR A 48 -17.89 0.22 -1.33
C THR A 48 -16.78 -0.42 -2.18
N PHE A 49 -15.75 -1.00 -1.55
CA PHE A 49 -14.69 -1.74 -2.25
C PHE A 49 -15.00 -3.23 -2.43
N GLN A 50 -16.03 -3.76 -1.76
CA GLN A 50 -16.53 -5.14 -1.93
C GLN A 50 -17.66 -5.25 -2.97
N ALA A 51 -18.00 -4.15 -3.65
CA ALA A 51 -18.95 -4.17 -4.74
C ALA A 51 -18.48 -5.15 -5.83
N ARG A 52 -19.40 -5.86 -6.50
CA ARG A 52 -19.10 -6.79 -7.60
C ARG A 52 -18.66 -6.03 -8.85
N VAL A 53 -17.47 -5.46 -8.80
CA VAL A 53 -16.82 -4.77 -9.91
C VAL A 53 -15.70 -5.69 -10.42
N PRO A 54 -15.59 -5.91 -11.74
CA PRO A 54 -14.52 -6.72 -12.29
C PRO A 54 -13.15 -6.08 -11.98
N LEU A 55 -12.14 -6.93 -11.76
CA LEU A 55 -10.78 -6.50 -11.49
C LEU A 55 -10.05 -6.14 -12.79
N GLU A 56 -10.56 -5.13 -13.49
CA GLU A 56 -9.97 -4.66 -14.74
C GLU A 56 -8.91 -3.58 -14.45
N PRO A 57 -7.70 -3.65 -15.06
CA PRO A 57 -6.64 -2.68 -14.82
C PRO A 57 -7.06 -1.22 -15.02
N MET A 58 -7.91 -0.94 -16.02
CA MET A 58 -8.42 0.42 -16.28
C MET A 58 -9.37 0.91 -15.19
N LEU A 59 -10.17 0.02 -14.58
CA LEU A 59 -11.02 0.38 -13.44
C LEU A 59 -10.19 0.64 -12.19
N VAL A 60 -9.16 -0.17 -11.95
CA VAL A 60 -8.20 0.07 -10.85
C VAL A 60 -7.50 1.41 -11.02
N HIS A 61 -7.03 1.71 -12.24
CA HIS A 61 -6.46 3.02 -12.57
C HIS A 61 -7.46 4.14 -12.29
N TYR A 62 -8.69 4.03 -12.81
CA TYR A 62 -9.73 5.03 -12.65
C TYR A 62 -10.07 5.31 -11.18
N PHE A 63 -10.26 4.27 -10.36
CA PHE A 63 -10.53 4.46 -8.93
C PHE A 63 -9.34 5.06 -8.18
N THR A 64 -8.12 4.65 -8.53
CA THR A 64 -6.90 5.21 -7.94
C THR A 64 -6.75 6.68 -8.30
N ASP A 65 -6.89 7.02 -9.58
CA ASP A 65 -6.78 8.39 -10.08
C ASP A 65 -7.83 9.31 -9.44
N ASN A 66 -9.08 8.87 -9.31
CA ASN A 66 -10.12 9.64 -8.61
C ASN A 66 -9.75 9.94 -7.16
N LEU A 67 -9.25 8.97 -6.42
CA LEU A 67 -8.83 9.18 -5.03
C LEU A 67 -7.63 10.12 -4.95
N LEU A 68 -6.63 9.97 -5.82
CA LEU A 68 -5.46 10.85 -5.86
C LEU A 68 -5.83 12.27 -6.28
N ASN A 69 -6.76 12.42 -7.21
CA ASN A 69 -7.28 13.72 -7.62
C ASN A 69 -8.07 14.41 -6.52
N HIS A 70 -8.76 13.66 -5.68
CA HIS A 70 -9.51 14.21 -4.56
C HIS A 70 -8.61 14.59 -3.36
N PHE A 71 -7.83 13.63 -2.85
CA PHE A 71 -7.06 13.83 -1.62
C PHE A 71 -5.71 14.53 -1.84
N LYS A 72 -5.19 14.49 -3.08
CA LYS A 72 -3.88 15.02 -3.50
C LYS A 72 -2.70 14.39 -2.74
N LEU A 73 -1.53 14.36 -3.39
CA LEU A 73 -0.27 13.89 -2.78
C LEU A 73 0.58 15.06 -2.26
N ASN A 74 -0.07 16.01 -1.59
CA ASN A 74 0.55 17.06 -0.79
C ASN A 74 0.31 16.76 0.70
N ARG A 75 0.88 17.55 1.62
CA ARG A 75 0.52 17.47 3.04
C ARG A 75 -0.81 18.21 3.25
N PRO A 76 -1.79 17.65 4.00
CA PRO A 76 -1.78 16.37 4.73
C PRO A 76 -2.22 15.12 3.91
N GLY A 77 -2.61 15.30 2.64
CA GLY A 77 -3.16 14.25 1.76
C GLY A 77 -2.37 12.93 1.69
N VAL A 78 -1.03 12.97 1.74
CA VAL A 78 -0.21 11.74 1.77
C VAL A 78 -0.55 10.82 2.97
N GLY A 79 -0.79 11.40 4.15
CA GLY A 79 -1.19 10.61 5.33
C GLY A 79 -2.60 10.04 5.21
N TYR A 80 -3.51 10.77 4.56
CA TYR A 80 -4.86 10.31 4.27
C TYR A 80 -4.87 9.13 3.29
N ILE A 81 -4.12 9.24 2.19
CA ILE A 81 -3.95 8.15 1.22
C ILE A 81 -3.37 6.92 1.90
N MET A 82 -2.36 7.08 2.76
CA MET A 82 -1.78 5.95 3.50
C MET A 82 -2.82 5.27 4.42
N SER A 83 -3.61 6.06 5.14
CA SER A 83 -4.67 5.56 6.04
C SER A 83 -5.78 4.84 5.28
N ILE A 84 -6.17 5.33 4.09
CA ILE A 84 -7.14 4.68 3.22
C ILE A 84 -6.56 3.36 2.69
N ALA A 85 -5.36 3.39 2.10
CA ALA A 85 -4.73 2.23 1.47
C ALA A 85 -4.56 1.06 2.46
N THR A 86 -4.04 1.34 3.67
CA THR A 86 -3.87 0.34 4.74
C THR A 86 -5.19 -0.24 5.23
N PHE A 87 -6.29 0.51 5.16
CA PHE A 87 -7.60 0.01 5.54
C PHE A 87 -8.22 -0.89 4.45
N ILE A 88 -8.25 -0.42 3.19
CA ILE A 88 -8.96 -1.10 2.11
C ILE A 88 -8.23 -2.35 1.62
N CYS A 89 -6.89 -2.40 1.74
CA CYS A 89 -6.08 -3.50 1.21
C CYS A 89 -6.43 -4.88 1.80
N ARG A 90 -6.98 -4.91 3.02
CA ARG A 90 -7.30 -6.16 3.74
C ARG A 90 -8.70 -6.69 3.46
N LYS A 91 -9.54 -5.92 2.76
CA LYS A 91 -10.99 -6.16 2.76
C LYS A 91 -11.50 -6.90 1.55
N ASP A 92 -10.86 -6.69 0.40
CA ASP A 92 -11.27 -7.25 -0.89
C ASP A 92 -10.11 -7.19 -1.90
N ILE A 93 -10.21 -7.97 -2.97
CA ILE A 93 -9.23 -8.00 -4.07
C ILE A 93 -9.15 -6.64 -4.79
N LEU A 94 -10.28 -5.99 -5.05
CA LEU A 94 -10.30 -4.65 -5.67
C LEU A 94 -9.69 -3.61 -4.73
N GLY A 95 -10.05 -3.68 -3.45
CA GLY A 95 -9.47 -2.81 -2.41
C GLY A 95 -7.96 -2.97 -2.33
N GLN A 96 -7.43 -4.19 -2.41
CA GLN A 96 -5.99 -4.42 -2.48
C GLN A 96 -5.37 -3.83 -3.74
N ALA A 97 -6.05 -3.96 -4.87
CA ALA A 97 -5.55 -3.43 -6.13
C ALA A 97 -5.39 -1.92 -6.13
N VAL A 98 -6.42 -1.22 -5.68
CA VAL A 98 -6.39 0.24 -5.51
C VAL A 98 -5.35 0.63 -4.46
N ALA A 99 -5.28 -0.08 -3.32
CA ALA A 99 -4.29 0.21 -2.29
C ALA A 99 -2.85 0.10 -2.79
N VAL A 100 -2.50 -0.96 -3.53
CA VAL A 100 -1.17 -1.12 -4.11
C VAL A 100 -0.84 0.07 -5.03
N CYS A 101 -1.77 0.48 -5.89
CA CYS A 101 -1.56 1.61 -6.78
C CYS A 101 -1.43 2.95 -6.03
N LEU A 102 -2.18 3.14 -4.94
CA LEU A 102 -2.05 4.30 -4.06
C LEU A 102 -0.67 4.35 -3.37
N LEU A 103 -0.18 3.22 -2.87
CA LEU A 103 1.12 3.11 -2.21
C LEU A 103 2.26 3.40 -3.21
N TRP A 104 2.19 2.86 -4.43
CA TRP A 104 3.12 3.20 -5.51
C TRP A 104 3.11 4.70 -5.83
N SER A 105 1.94 5.33 -5.78
CA SER A 105 1.82 6.77 -6.05
C SER A 105 2.49 7.61 -4.96
N ILE A 106 2.48 7.16 -3.70
CA ILE A 106 3.27 7.78 -2.63
C ILE A 106 4.78 7.66 -2.94
N VAL A 107 5.24 6.48 -3.37
CA VAL A 107 6.66 6.26 -3.74
C VAL A 107 7.06 7.21 -4.87
N PHE A 108 6.29 7.26 -5.96
CA PHE A 108 6.60 8.15 -7.09
C PHE A 108 6.57 9.62 -6.70
N ARG A 109 5.64 10.04 -5.84
CA ARG A 109 5.61 11.41 -5.33
C ARG A 109 6.90 11.77 -4.60
N CYS A 110 7.43 10.86 -3.78
CA CYS A 110 8.68 11.05 -3.05
C CYS A 110 9.89 11.06 -3.99
N ALA A 111 9.84 10.27 -5.07
CA ALA A 111 10.84 10.23 -6.13
C ALA A 111 10.74 11.41 -7.14
N GLU A 112 9.88 12.40 -6.87
CA GLU A 112 9.56 13.51 -7.79
C GLU A 112 9.20 13.05 -9.22
N SER A 113 8.64 11.84 -9.33
CA SER A 113 8.24 11.20 -10.59
C SER A 113 6.73 11.23 -10.77
N CYS A 114 6.29 11.29 -12.03
CA CYS A 114 4.87 11.26 -12.39
C CYS A 114 4.49 9.89 -12.93
N ALA A 115 3.54 9.23 -12.26
CA ALA A 115 2.92 8.03 -12.79
C ALA A 115 1.84 8.42 -13.80
N ILE A 116 2.06 8.15 -15.08
CA ILE A 116 1.05 8.37 -16.15
C ILE A 116 -0.12 7.40 -15.98
N MET A 117 0.15 6.17 -15.53
CA MET A 117 -0.85 5.13 -15.31
C MET A 117 -0.64 4.51 -13.93
N HIS A 118 -1.74 4.46 -13.17
CA HIS A 118 -1.81 3.82 -11.86
C HIS A 118 -2.18 2.35 -12.03
N GLN A 119 -1.17 1.48 -11.96
CA GLN A 119 -1.31 0.04 -12.18
C GLN A 119 -0.44 -0.75 -11.21
N TYR A 120 -0.67 -2.07 -11.16
CA TYR A 120 0.31 -2.98 -10.57
C TYR A 120 1.63 -2.91 -11.33
N ARG A 121 2.71 -2.95 -10.57
CA ARG A 121 4.08 -2.80 -11.05
C ARG A 121 4.95 -3.88 -10.48
N ASP A 122 6.04 -4.16 -11.17
CA ASP A 122 7.03 -5.11 -10.67
C ASP A 122 7.73 -4.52 -9.44
N LEU A 123 7.95 -5.32 -8.39
CA LEU A 123 8.63 -4.84 -7.18
C LEU A 123 10.09 -4.41 -7.45
N GLY A 124 10.72 -4.91 -8.52
CA GLY A 124 12.03 -4.44 -8.97
C GLY A 124 12.04 -2.94 -9.33
N GLU A 125 10.91 -2.39 -9.78
CA GLU A 125 10.77 -0.95 -10.06
C GLU A 125 10.94 -0.09 -8.79
N LEU A 126 10.71 -0.65 -7.58
CA LEU A 126 10.88 0.10 -6.33
C LEU A 126 12.32 0.57 -6.18
N SER A 127 13.28 -0.33 -6.41
CA SER A 127 14.71 0.01 -6.28
C SER A 127 15.11 1.14 -7.24
N THR A 128 14.53 1.15 -8.45
CA THR A 128 14.80 2.19 -9.45
C THR A 128 14.15 3.52 -9.07
N ALA A 129 12.92 3.50 -8.56
CA ALA A 129 12.23 4.70 -8.10
C ALA A 129 12.93 5.35 -6.90
N LEU A 130 13.42 4.55 -5.95
CA LEU A 130 14.05 5.05 -4.73
C LEU A 130 15.38 5.77 -4.99
N VAL A 131 16.15 5.36 -6.02
CA VAL A 131 17.37 6.06 -6.44
C VAL A 131 17.09 7.52 -6.84
N SER A 132 15.87 7.83 -7.30
CA SER A 132 15.48 9.19 -7.70
C SER A 132 14.92 10.04 -6.55
N VAL A 133 14.82 9.50 -5.33
CA VAL A 133 14.32 10.25 -4.17
C VAL A 133 15.40 11.22 -3.68
N PRO A 134 15.13 12.55 -3.65
CA PRO A 134 16.07 13.52 -3.11
C PRO A 134 16.02 13.49 -1.58
N VAL A 135 16.79 12.56 -0.99
CA VAL A 135 16.86 12.29 0.47
C VAL A 135 17.06 13.57 1.29
N GLU A 136 17.84 14.52 0.77
CA GLU A 136 18.17 15.76 1.46
C GLU A 136 16.98 16.73 1.53
N ARG A 137 16.01 16.60 0.63
CA ARG A 137 14.83 17.47 0.52
C ARG A 137 13.58 16.89 1.15
N ILE A 138 13.51 15.56 1.32
CA ILE A 138 12.36 14.93 1.94
C ILE A 138 12.40 15.15 3.46
N GLY A 139 11.31 15.71 3.99
CA GLY A 139 11.14 15.85 5.43
C GLY A 139 10.94 14.50 6.10
N LEU A 140 11.38 14.38 7.35
CA LEU A 140 11.33 13.15 8.14
C LEU A 140 9.97 12.41 8.13
N ASP A 141 8.86 13.12 8.34
CA ASP A 141 7.55 12.45 8.36
C ASP A 141 7.21 11.84 6.99
N THR A 142 7.63 12.50 5.91
CA THR A 142 7.47 11.97 4.56
C THR A 142 8.32 10.73 4.37
N PHE A 143 9.55 10.74 4.89
CA PHE A 143 10.41 9.55 4.89
C PHE A 143 9.80 8.38 5.67
N CYS A 144 9.24 8.63 6.86
CA CYS A 144 8.54 7.59 7.62
C CYS A 144 7.37 7.00 6.83
N ILE A 145 6.57 7.84 6.16
CA ILE A 145 5.46 7.38 5.32
C ILE A 145 5.98 6.59 4.11
N LEU A 146 7.10 7.00 3.50
CA LEU A 146 7.74 6.27 2.42
C LEU A 146 8.18 4.88 2.87
N LEU A 147 8.88 4.76 4.00
CA LEU A 147 9.26 3.46 4.58
C LEU A 147 8.05 2.58 4.86
N HIS A 148 7.01 3.13 5.47
CA HIS A 148 5.76 2.41 5.72
C HIS A 148 5.10 1.95 4.42
N SER A 149 5.13 2.79 3.37
CA SER A 149 4.58 2.46 2.05
C SER A 149 5.34 1.32 1.38
N ILE A 150 6.68 1.36 1.42
CA ILE A 150 7.55 0.28 0.91
C ILE A 150 7.23 -1.03 1.62
N GLY A 151 7.17 -0.99 2.96
CA GLY A 151 6.87 -2.17 3.76
C GLY A 151 5.48 -2.75 3.47
N CYS A 152 4.46 -1.90 3.32
CA CYS A 152 3.13 -2.33 2.90
C CYS A 152 3.13 -2.92 1.48
N LEU A 153 3.86 -2.35 0.53
CA LEU A 153 3.98 -2.90 -0.84
C LEU A 153 4.62 -4.28 -0.82
N LEU A 154 5.75 -4.45 -0.12
CA LEU A 154 6.40 -5.74 0.03
C LEU A 154 5.44 -6.77 0.62
N HIS A 155 4.72 -6.42 1.69
CA HIS A 155 3.73 -7.31 2.30
C HIS A 155 2.59 -7.67 1.35
N LEU A 156 1.93 -6.67 0.74
CA LEU A 156 0.75 -6.89 -0.08
C LEU A 156 1.06 -7.65 -1.38
N MET A 157 2.27 -7.47 -1.93
CA MET A 157 2.65 -8.10 -3.19
C MET A 157 3.26 -9.48 -2.98
N LEU A 158 4.10 -9.67 -1.95
CA LEU A 158 4.76 -10.95 -1.73
C LEU A 158 3.90 -11.92 -0.89
N CYS A 159 3.04 -11.39 -0.01
CA CYS A 159 2.17 -12.15 0.91
C CYS A 159 0.71 -12.09 0.45
N ASN A 160 0.52 -11.98 -0.86
CA ASN A 160 -0.78 -11.76 -1.46
C ASN A 160 -1.66 -13.01 -1.38
N LYS A 161 -2.64 -13.02 -0.47
CA LYS A 161 -3.62 -14.12 -0.37
C LYS A 161 -4.52 -14.27 -1.61
N TRP A 162 -4.63 -13.23 -2.43
CA TRP A 162 -5.42 -13.21 -3.67
C TRP A 162 -4.57 -13.41 -4.93
N GLN A 163 -3.32 -13.87 -4.79
CA GLN A 163 -2.38 -13.99 -5.91
C GLN A 163 -2.95 -14.81 -7.07
N ALA A 164 -3.61 -15.93 -6.78
CA ALA A 164 -4.19 -16.79 -7.80
C ALA A 164 -5.28 -16.06 -8.60
N GLU A 165 -6.12 -15.31 -7.92
CA GLU A 165 -7.17 -14.49 -8.53
C GLU A 165 -6.57 -13.37 -9.38
N PHE A 166 -5.56 -12.64 -8.89
CA PHE A 166 -4.86 -11.64 -9.70
C PHE A 166 -4.29 -12.24 -10.98
N VAL A 167 -3.64 -13.40 -10.90
CA VAL A 167 -3.12 -14.09 -12.10
C VAL A 167 -4.25 -14.51 -13.03
N ALA A 168 -5.39 -14.97 -12.51
CA ALA A 168 -6.58 -15.29 -13.31
C ALA A 168 -7.18 -14.07 -14.02
N TYR A 169 -7.04 -12.87 -13.43
CA TYR A 169 -7.41 -11.59 -14.07
C TYR A 169 -6.33 -11.04 -15.03
N GLY A 170 -5.26 -11.80 -15.30
CA GLY A 170 -4.23 -11.46 -16.28
C GLY A 170 -3.06 -10.65 -15.74
N TYR A 171 -2.95 -10.45 -14.42
CA TYR A 171 -1.77 -9.81 -13.83
C TYR A 171 -0.56 -10.75 -13.91
N PRO A 172 0.61 -10.28 -14.38
CA PRO A 172 1.82 -11.09 -14.45
C PRO A 172 2.21 -11.68 -13.08
N ALA A 173 2.49 -12.98 -13.04
CA ALA A 173 3.01 -13.63 -11.84
C ALA A 173 4.34 -13.00 -11.35
N SER A 174 5.09 -12.36 -12.26
CA SER A 174 6.31 -11.63 -11.93
C SER A 174 6.09 -10.44 -11.00
N TYR A 175 4.88 -9.88 -10.91
CA TYR A 175 4.60 -8.78 -9.99
C TYR A 175 4.62 -9.23 -8.52
N PHE A 176 4.39 -10.51 -8.24
CA PHE A 176 4.29 -11.05 -6.87
C PHE A 176 5.60 -11.69 -6.40
N ARG A 177 6.73 -11.27 -6.97
CA ARG A 177 8.07 -11.71 -6.57
C ARG A 177 9.02 -10.52 -6.45
N LEU A 178 10.05 -10.70 -5.64
CA LEU A 178 11.18 -9.78 -5.53
C LEU A 178 12.45 -10.57 -5.81
N LEU A 179 13.25 -10.12 -6.77
CA LEU A 179 14.53 -10.77 -7.03
C LEU A 179 15.52 -10.45 -5.91
N PRO A 180 16.41 -11.38 -5.52
CA PRO A 180 17.38 -11.14 -4.44
C PRO A 180 18.24 -9.89 -4.65
N GLN A 181 18.62 -9.61 -5.90
CA GLN A 181 19.38 -8.42 -6.28
C GLN A 181 18.61 -7.12 -5.99
N ASP A 182 17.30 -7.09 -6.24
CA ASP A 182 16.47 -5.92 -6.00
C ASP A 182 16.22 -5.75 -4.50
N GLY A 183 16.06 -6.86 -3.77
CA GLY A 183 16.01 -6.84 -2.30
C GLY A 183 17.27 -6.27 -1.67
N ARG A 184 18.46 -6.62 -2.17
CA ARG A 184 19.73 -6.04 -1.71
C ARG A 184 19.84 -4.54 -2.01
N LYS A 185 19.43 -4.10 -3.21
CA LYS A 185 19.40 -2.67 -3.56
C LYS A 185 18.46 -1.88 -2.65
N LEU A 186 17.25 -2.40 -2.41
CA LEU A 186 16.30 -1.79 -1.48
C LEU A 186 16.88 -1.67 -0.07
N ARG A 187 17.52 -2.74 0.40
CA ARG A 187 18.14 -2.77 1.73
C ARG A 187 19.24 -1.70 1.85
N ALA A 188 20.18 -1.69 0.90
CA ALA A 188 21.28 -0.73 0.88
C ALA A 188 20.77 0.71 0.88
N TRP A 189 19.80 1.03 0.01
CA TRP A 189 19.21 2.38 -0.03
C TRP A 189 18.58 2.79 1.30
N ILE A 190 17.86 1.87 1.98
CA ILE A 190 17.26 2.17 3.29
C ILE A 190 18.34 2.38 4.35
N GLU A 191 19.38 1.53 4.40
CA GLU A 191 20.49 1.65 5.35
C GLU A 191 21.21 3.00 5.17
N GLU A 192 21.62 3.34 3.94
CA GLU A 192 22.26 4.61 3.59
C GLU A 192 21.41 5.83 3.94
N THR A 193 20.10 5.78 3.63
CA THR A 193 19.18 6.89 3.93
C THR A 193 18.98 7.07 5.44
N VAL A 194 18.92 5.97 6.19
CA VAL A 194 18.81 6.00 7.65
C VAL A 194 20.08 6.59 8.27
N GLU A 195 21.26 6.23 7.77
CA GLU A 195 22.55 6.81 8.19
C GLU A 195 22.59 8.32 7.94
N TYR A 196 22.18 8.77 6.74
CA TYR A 196 22.09 10.19 6.42
C TYR A 196 21.26 10.97 7.46
N TYR A 197 20.06 10.49 7.80
CA TYR A 197 19.23 11.17 8.80
C TYR A 197 19.79 11.12 10.22
N GLN A 198 20.53 10.06 10.58
CA GLN A 198 21.18 9.96 11.89
C GLN A 198 22.28 11.01 12.07
N GLU A 199 23.06 11.27 11.02
CA GLU A 199 24.12 12.27 11.03
C GLU A 199 23.58 13.70 11.03
N HIS A 200 22.49 13.95 10.30
CA HIS A 200 21.99 15.30 10.03
C HIS A 200 20.85 15.74 10.97
N THR A 201 20.23 14.82 11.72
CA THR A 201 19.08 15.14 12.60
C THR A 201 19.31 14.66 14.04
N LYS A 202 19.73 15.58 14.93
CA LYS A 202 20.15 15.29 16.32
C LYS A 202 19.09 14.68 17.26
N SER A 203 17.80 14.63 16.90
CA SER A 203 16.73 14.26 17.85
C SER A 203 15.69 13.22 17.42
N ILE A 204 15.85 12.50 16.30
CA ILE A 204 14.75 11.62 15.81
C ILE A 204 15.21 10.22 15.36
N VAL A 205 16.14 9.66 16.11
CA VAL A 205 16.70 8.33 15.84
C VAL A 205 15.68 7.20 16.10
N ARG A 206 14.80 7.32 17.09
CA ARG A 206 13.93 6.19 17.50
C ARG A 206 12.82 5.85 16.51
N ARG A 207 12.11 6.84 15.97
CA ARG A 207 10.94 6.61 15.10
C ARG A 207 11.34 6.07 13.73
N ILE A 208 12.39 6.65 13.12
CA ILE A 208 12.97 6.13 11.87
C ILE A 208 13.48 4.72 12.08
N ARG A 209 14.26 4.49 13.15
CA ARG A 209 14.78 3.15 13.44
C ARG A 209 13.66 2.14 13.59
N TYR A 210 12.54 2.48 14.23
CA TYR A 210 11.43 1.53 14.37
C TYR A 210 10.85 1.10 13.02
N GLU A 211 10.48 2.05 12.15
CA GLU A 211 9.92 1.72 10.83
C GLU A 211 10.97 1.05 9.90
N ALA A 212 12.20 1.58 9.89
CA ALA A 212 13.28 1.03 9.08
C ALA A 212 13.66 -0.39 9.53
N VAL A 213 13.74 -0.67 10.85
CA VAL A 213 14.06 -2.01 11.36
C VAL A 213 13.05 -3.03 10.90
N LYS A 214 11.75 -2.70 10.87
CA LYS A 214 10.72 -3.62 10.36
C LYS A 214 10.96 -3.98 8.89
N VAL A 215 11.23 -2.98 8.04
CA VAL A 215 11.46 -3.20 6.60
C VAL A 215 12.82 -3.87 6.33
N LEU A 216 13.86 -3.54 7.10
CA LEU A 216 15.18 -4.16 6.98
C LEU A 216 15.18 -5.62 7.45
N ALA A 217 14.54 -5.93 8.59
CA ALA A 217 14.40 -7.31 9.07
C ALA A 217 13.65 -8.17 8.04
N SER A 218 12.66 -7.57 7.41
CA SER A 218 11.88 -8.13 6.33
C SER A 218 12.70 -8.45 5.08
N LEU A 219 13.52 -7.50 4.61
CA LEU A 219 14.42 -7.69 3.47
C LEU A 219 15.53 -8.71 3.78
N HIS A 220 16.10 -8.67 4.98
CA HIS A 220 17.08 -9.65 5.43
C HIS A 220 16.50 -11.07 5.47
N TYR A 221 15.27 -11.21 5.97
CA TYR A 221 14.56 -12.49 5.94
C TYR A 221 14.38 -13.01 4.49
N LEU A 222 13.99 -12.13 3.56
CA LEU A 222 13.81 -12.48 2.15
C LEU A 222 15.13 -12.89 1.47
N GLU A 223 16.24 -12.27 1.83
CA GLU A 223 17.58 -12.62 1.34
C GLU A 223 18.02 -14.02 1.79
N VAL A 224 17.74 -14.39 3.05
CA VAL A 224 18.13 -15.70 3.61
C VAL A 224 17.22 -16.84 3.12
N ASN A 225 15.94 -16.56 2.86
CA ASN A 225 14.93 -17.57 2.55
C ASN A 225 14.51 -17.55 1.06
N SER A 226 15.33 -16.94 0.20
CA SER A 226 15.09 -16.64 -1.22
C SER A 226 14.60 -17.85 -2.03
N ILE A 227 13.25 -17.98 -2.11
CA ILE A 227 12.38 -18.87 -2.92
C ILE A 227 11.22 -19.46 -2.06
N GLN A 228 11.41 -19.69 -0.76
CA GLN A 228 10.42 -20.40 0.08
C GLN A 228 9.31 -19.52 0.69
N TRP A 229 9.30 -18.24 0.35
CA TRP A 229 8.45 -17.25 1.01
C TRP A 229 6.94 -17.47 0.77
N CYS A 230 6.61 -18.03 -0.39
CA CYS A 230 5.22 -18.34 -0.75
C CYS A 230 4.67 -19.50 0.09
N ALA A 231 5.38 -20.61 0.27
CA ALA A 231 4.77 -21.84 0.77
C ALA A 231 4.29 -21.76 2.23
N THR A 232 5.03 -21.10 3.14
CA THR A 232 4.69 -21.09 4.59
C THR A 232 3.58 -20.09 4.94
N CYS A 233 3.49 -18.96 4.23
CA CYS A 233 2.39 -18.00 4.40
C CYS A 233 1.12 -18.42 3.65
N HIS A 234 1.26 -19.13 2.52
CA HIS A 234 0.12 -19.68 1.77
C HIS A 234 -0.43 -20.99 2.37
N SER A 235 0.38 -21.78 3.08
CA SER A 235 -0.06 -23.06 3.67
C SER A 235 -0.83 -22.93 4.99
N GLY A 236 -0.95 -21.72 5.56
CA GLY A 236 -1.66 -21.50 6.82
C GLY A 236 -1.02 -22.20 8.02
N ALA A 237 0.25 -22.62 7.94
CA ALA A 237 0.95 -23.23 9.05
C ALA A 237 1.12 -22.20 10.19
N THR A 238 0.35 -22.39 11.26
CA THR A 238 0.06 -21.42 12.32
C THR A 238 1.23 -21.05 13.24
N ASP A 239 2.38 -21.70 13.13
CA ASP A 239 3.45 -21.60 14.12
C ASP A 239 4.58 -20.63 13.76
N LYS A 240 4.55 -20.01 12.57
CA LYS A 240 5.57 -19.03 12.15
C LYS A 240 4.94 -17.67 11.83
N ILE A 241 5.29 -16.64 12.62
CA ILE A 241 4.84 -15.27 12.41
C ILE A 241 5.51 -14.68 11.15
N CYS A 242 4.70 -14.19 10.21
CA CYS A 242 5.19 -13.49 9.02
C CYS A 242 5.80 -12.13 9.42
N VAL A 243 7.10 -11.96 9.22
CA VAL A 243 7.84 -10.72 9.50
C VAL A 243 7.28 -9.53 8.69
N LEU A 244 6.83 -9.74 7.44
CA LEU A 244 6.14 -8.68 6.66
C LEU A 244 4.76 -8.33 7.22
N GLY A 245 4.05 -9.29 7.82
CA GLY A 245 2.73 -9.05 8.43
C GLY A 245 2.77 -8.11 9.63
N GLN A 246 3.93 -8.02 10.30
CA GLN A 246 4.18 -7.09 11.40
C GLN A 246 4.39 -5.64 10.93
N ILE A 247 4.58 -5.40 9.63
CA ILE A 247 4.66 -4.05 9.07
C ILE A 247 3.28 -3.39 8.98
N ASN A 248 2.24 -4.20 8.79
CA ASN A 248 0.88 -3.74 8.55
C ASN A 248 0.04 -3.63 9.86
N ASN A 249 0.54 -4.18 10.97
CA ASN A 249 -0.08 -4.16 12.31
C ASN A 249 0.59 -3.11 13.20
#